data_AF-A0A7S1HD28-F1
#
_entry.id   AF-A0A7S1HD28-F1
#
_cell.length_a   1.000
_cell.length_b   1.000
_cell.length_c   1.000
_cell.angle_alpha   90.00
_cell.angle_beta   90.00
_cell.angle_gamma   90.00
#
_symmetry.space_group_name_H-M   'P 1'
#
loop_
_entity.id
_entity.type
_entity.pdbx_description
1 polymer ?
#
loop_
_entity_poly.entity_id
_entity_poly.type
_entity_poly.pdbx_seq_one_letter_code
_entity_poly.pdbx_strand_id
1 'polypeptide(L)'
;RDGAVLCFMPGWEEIVASHEALVNHPDVLDRSSKLEVHCLHSAVPTSQQQQVFLPPSAGHRKVVLATNIAETSITIDDCVFVVDCGRAKRMTYDPTTQISSLETGWAAKSNVKQRT
;
A
#
# COMPACT_ATOMS: atom_id res chain seq x y z
N ARG A 1 -11.00 -4.40 -16.88
CA ARG A 1 -11.15 -5.44 -15.84
C ARG A 1 -11.48 -4.71 -14.56
N ASP A 2 -12.60 -5.06 -13.95
CA ASP A 2 -13.04 -4.48 -12.68
C ASP A 2 -12.43 -5.28 -11.53
N GLY A 3 -12.11 -4.59 -10.44
CA GLY A 3 -11.51 -5.16 -9.24
C GLY A 3 -10.59 -4.19 -8.51
N ALA A 4 -10.26 -4.54 -7.27
CA ALA A 4 -9.44 -3.75 -6.38
C ALA A 4 -7.99 -3.67 -6.88
N VAL A 5 -7.34 -2.56 -6.53
CA VAL A 5 -5.92 -2.32 -6.74
C VAL A 5 -5.22 -2.37 -5.38
N LEU A 6 -4.24 -3.24 -5.24
CA LEU A 6 -3.37 -3.29 -4.07
C LEU A 6 -2.04 -2.62 -4.40
N CYS A 7 -1.69 -1.58 -3.64
CA CYS A 7 -0.45 -0.82 -3.80
C CYS A 7 0.48 -1.07 -2.61
N PHE A 8 1.66 -1.63 -2.87
CA PHE A 8 2.69 -1.82 -1.86
C PHE A 8 3.59 -0.60 -1.72
N MET A 9 3.62 -0.07 -0.51
CA MET A 9 4.38 1.09 -0.08
C MET A 9 5.47 0.69 0.91
N PRO A 10 6.62 1.40 0.94
CA PRO A 10 7.74 1.06 1.82
C PRO A 10 7.47 1.31 3.30
N GLY A 11 6.49 2.15 3.65
CA GLY A 11 6.20 2.52 5.04
C GLY A 11 4.94 3.35 5.21
N TRP A 12 4.65 3.70 6.47
CA TRP A 12 3.46 4.48 6.85
C TRP A 12 3.45 5.89 6.26
N GLU A 13 4.59 6.58 6.26
CA GLU A 13 4.72 7.93 5.72
C GLU A 13 4.32 7.97 4.24
N GLU A 14 4.78 6.98 3.47
CA GLU A 14 4.46 6.86 2.06
C GLU A 14 3.00 6.46 1.82
N ILE A 15 2.41 5.65 2.70
CA ILE A 15 0.97 5.36 2.68
C ILE A 15 0.17 6.65 2.88
N VAL A 16 0.47 7.43 3.91
CA VAL A 16 -0.25 8.68 4.21
C VAL A 16 -0.11 9.68 3.08
N ALA A 17 1.12 9.91 2.60
CA ALA A 17 1.38 10.84 1.50
C ALA A 17 0.63 10.43 0.22
N SER A 18 0.62 9.13 -0.10
CA SER A 18 -0.10 8.61 -1.28
C SER A 18 -1.61 8.69 -1.11
N HIS A 19 -2.12 8.42 0.09
CA HIS A 19 -3.54 8.55 0.41
C HIS A 19 -4.00 10.00 0.21
N GLU A 20 -3.27 10.97 0.79
CA GLU A 20 -3.56 12.39 0.62
C GLU A 20 -3.49 12.82 -0.85
N ALA A 21 -2.47 12.37 -1.59
CA ALA A 21 -2.35 12.69 -3.01
C ALA A 21 -3.51 12.13 -3.85
N LEU A 22 -3.98 10.92 -3.55
CA LEU A 22 -5.08 10.28 -4.27
C LEU A 22 -6.42 10.95 -3.95
N VAL A 23 -6.71 11.20 -2.68
CA VAL A 23 -7.99 11.82 -2.27
C VAL A 23 -8.10 13.26 -2.77
N ASN A 24 -6.98 13.98 -2.86
CA ASN A 24 -6.93 15.35 -3.38
C ASN A 24 -6.71 15.42 -4.90
N HIS A 25 -6.68 14.28 -5.60
CA HIS A 25 -6.50 14.30 -7.05
C HIS A 25 -7.73 14.94 -7.71
N PRO A 26 -7.57 15.85 -8.70
CA PRO A 26 -8.68 16.54 -9.35
C PRO A 26 -9.75 15.58 -9.86
N ASP A 27 -9.36 14.48 -10.49
CA ASP A 27 -10.31 13.47 -10.98
C ASP A 27 -11.12 12.78 -9.86
N VAL A 28 -10.57 12.67 -8.66
CA VAL A 28 -11.30 12.09 -7.50
C VAL A 28 -12.24 13.13 -6.91
N LEU A 29 -11.76 14.37 -6.78
CA LEU A 29 -12.54 15.50 -6.26
C LEU A 29 -13.72 15.86 -7.16
N ASP A 30 -13.50 15.88 -8.48
CA ASP A 30 -14.52 16.16 -9.50
C ASP A 30 -15.45 14.97 -9.73
N ARG A 31 -15.26 13.86 -9.01
CA ARG A 31 -16.01 12.60 -9.11
C ARG A 31 -16.02 12.00 -10.52
N SER A 32 -15.08 12.41 -11.38
CA SER A 32 -14.85 11.81 -12.70
C SER A 32 -14.27 10.41 -12.55
N SER A 33 -13.46 10.21 -11.51
CA SER A 33 -12.99 8.94 -11.00
C SER A 33 -13.61 8.67 -9.63
N LYS A 34 -14.29 7.52 -9.51
CA LYS A 34 -14.92 7.07 -8.28
C LYS A 34 -13.98 6.11 -7.57
N LEU A 35 -13.09 6.64 -6.74
CA LEU A 35 -12.11 5.83 -5.98
C LEU A 35 -12.49 5.75 -4.51
N GLU A 36 -12.33 4.57 -3.92
CA GLU A 36 -12.37 4.34 -2.49
C GLU A 36 -10.97 3.91 -2.04
N VAL A 37 -10.28 4.80 -1.33
CA VAL A 37 -8.89 4.59 -0.92
C VAL A 37 -8.85 4.15 0.54
N HIS A 38 -8.21 3.02 0.81
CA HIS A 38 -8.05 2.48 2.16
C HIS A 38 -6.57 2.26 2.49
N CYS A 39 -6.22 2.53 3.74
CA CYS A 39 -4.88 2.28 4.27
C CYS A 39 -4.87 1.00 5.10
N LEU A 40 -3.88 0.15 4.88
CA LEU A 40 -3.69 -1.11 5.59
C LEU A 40 -2.31 -1.14 6.23
N HIS A 41 -2.26 -0.77 7.50
CA HIS A 41 -1.04 -0.66 8.29
C HIS A 41 -1.35 -0.84 9.78
N SER A 42 -0.37 -1.27 10.59
CA SER A 42 -0.56 -1.46 12.04
C SER A 42 -0.96 -0.20 12.80
N ALA A 43 -0.66 0.98 12.25
CA ALA A 43 -1.06 2.28 12.79
C ALA A 43 -2.54 2.64 12.51
N VAL A 44 -3.23 1.89 11.64
CA VAL A 44 -4.64 2.11 11.29
C VAL A 44 -5.54 1.37 12.28
N PRO A 45 -6.62 1.97 12.81
CA PRO A 45 -7.56 1.27 13.69
C PRO A 45 -8.14 0.02 13.03
N THR A 46 -8.35 -1.05 13.81
CA THR A 46 -8.89 -2.33 13.31
C THR A 46 -10.21 -2.17 12.56
N SER A 47 -11.09 -1.27 13.02
CA SER A 47 -12.37 -0.99 12.35
C SER A 47 -12.19 -0.47 10.93
N GLN A 48 -11.17 0.35 10.68
CA GLN A 48 -10.83 0.85 9.34
C GLN A 48 -10.14 -0.23 8.50
N GLN A 49 -9.25 -1.04 9.11
CA GLN A 49 -8.63 -2.16 8.41
C GLN A 49 -9.67 -3.16 7.90
N GLN A 50 -10.75 -3.39 8.66
CA GLN A 50 -11.82 -4.30 8.24
C GLN A 50 -12.58 -3.83 7.00
N GLN A 51 -12.62 -2.52 6.73
CA GLN A 51 -13.28 -1.97 5.53
C GLN A 51 -12.60 -2.42 4.24
N VAL A 52 -11.30 -2.75 4.29
CA VAL A 52 -10.55 -3.24 3.13
C VAL A 52 -11.12 -4.56 2.58
N PHE A 53 -11.70 -5.39 3.44
CA PHE A 53 -12.28 -6.68 3.06
C PHE A 53 -13.72 -6.57 2.54
N LEU A 54 -14.33 -5.39 2.65
CA LEU A 54 -15.67 -5.16 2.11
C LEU A 54 -15.59 -4.84 0.61
N PRO A 55 -16.62 -5.19 -0.16
CA PRO A 55 -16.73 -4.76 -1.54
C PRO A 55 -16.88 -3.23 -1.61
N PRO A 56 -16.34 -2.58 -2.66
CA PRO A 56 -16.51 -1.13 -2.83
C PRO A 56 -17.96 -0.74 -3.12
N SER A 57 -18.29 0.54 -2.91
CA SER A 57 -19.58 1.07 -3.34
C SER A 57 -19.80 0.92 -4.84
N ALA A 58 -21.07 0.83 -5.26
CA ALA A 58 -21.41 0.66 -6.67
C ALA A 58 -20.78 1.74 -7.57
N GLY A 59 -20.09 1.30 -8.61
CA GLY A 59 -19.38 2.17 -9.56
C GLY A 59 -18.11 2.81 -9.00
N HIS A 60 -17.67 2.44 -7.78
CA HIS A 60 -16.39 2.84 -7.23
C HIS A 60 -15.36 1.73 -7.41
N ARG A 61 -14.09 2.13 -7.48
CA ARG A 61 -12.96 1.23 -7.50
C ARG A 61 -12.18 1.35 -6.21
N LYS A 62 -11.99 0.20 -5.55
CA LYS A 62 -11.22 0.09 -4.32
C LYS A 62 -9.72 0.17 -4.61
N VAL A 63 -9.00 1.00 -3.87
CA VAL A 63 -7.54 1.10 -3.85
C VAL A 63 -7.07 0.88 -2.43
N VAL A 64 -6.15 -0.06 -2.23
CA VAL A 64 -5.64 -0.45 -0.92
C VAL A 64 -4.15 -0.14 -0.87
N LEU A 65 -3.76 0.74 0.03
CA LEU A 65 -2.37 1.11 0.27
C LEU A 65 -1.84 0.32 1.46
N ALA A 66 -0.89 -0.58 1.23
CA ALA A 66 -0.38 -1.50 2.25
C ALA A 66 1.15 -1.50 2.27
N THR A 67 1.76 -1.92 3.39
CA THR A 67 3.20 -2.21 3.41
C THR A 67 3.47 -3.68 3.10
N ASN A 68 4.71 -3.98 2.74
CA ASN A 68 5.18 -5.34 2.48
C ASN A 68 5.02 -6.31 3.68
N ILE A 69 4.80 -5.79 4.90
CA ILE A 69 4.53 -6.62 6.09
C ILE A 69 3.15 -7.30 5.97
N ALA A 70 2.25 -6.73 5.15
CA ALA A 70 0.97 -7.34 4.78
C ALA A 70 1.11 -8.55 3.82
N GLU A 71 2.26 -8.72 3.16
CA GLU A 71 2.46 -9.61 2.00
C GLU A 71 2.15 -11.09 2.31
N THR A 72 2.38 -11.54 3.55
CA THR A 72 2.20 -12.96 3.93
C THR A 72 0.87 -13.29 4.59
N SER A 73 -0.05 -12.34 4.81
CA SER A 73 -1.29 -12.63 5.55
C SER A 73 -2.54 -11.86 5.12
N ILE A 74 -2.48 -11.07 4.05
CA ILE A 74 -3.65 -10.34 3.54
C ILE A 74 -4.15 -10.97 2.24
N THR A 75 -5.33 -11.56 2.32
CA THR A 75 -6.13 -12.00 1.17
C THR A 75 -7.18 -10.93 0.90
N ILE A 76 -7.06 -10.23 -0.22
CA ILE A 76 -8.10 -9.31 -0.72
C ILE A 76 -8.75 -10.00 -1.90
N ASP A 77 -9.91 -10.60 -1.67
CA ASP A 77 -10.58 -11.51 -2.61
C ASP A 77 -10.89 -10.88 -3.97
N ASP A 78 -11.13 -9.56 -4.00
CA ASP A 78 -11.45 -8.80 -5.20
C ASP A 78 -10.24 -8.07 -5.81
N CYS A 79 -9.01 -8.34 -5.34
CA CYS A 79 -7.80 -7.74 -5.88
C CYS A 79 -7.42 -8.37 -7.22
N VAL A 80 -7.38 -7.53 -8.27
CA VAL A 80 -7.03 -7.98 -9.63
C VAL A 80 -5.83 -7.22 -10.22
N PHE A 81 -5.33 -6.21 -9.51
CA PHE A 81 -4.12 -5.49 -9.86
C PHE A 81 -3.25 -5.28 -8.63
N VAL A 82 -1.95 -5.51 -8.79
CA VAL A 82 -0.93 -5.20 -7.79
C VAL A 82 0.04 -4.17 -8.36
N VAL A 83 0.31 -3.13 -7.58
CA VAL A 83 1.28 -2.08 -7.89
C VAL A 83 2.34 -2.11 -6.80
N ASP A 84 3.59 -2.39 -7.15
CA ASP A 84 4.71 -2.32 -6.22
C ASP A 84 5.59 -1.13 -6.57
N CYS A 85 5.82 -0.23 -5.62
CA CYS A 85 6.74 0.89 -5.78
C CYS A 85 8.20 0.45 -5.92
N GLY A 86 8.52 -0.83 -5.66
CA GLY A 86 9.86 -1.41 -5.82
C GLY A 86 10.86 -0.86 -4.81
N ARG A 87 10.40 -0.22 -3.74
CA ARG A 87 11.21 0.34 -2.64
C ARG A 87 10.83 -0.33 -1.33
N ALA A 88 11.81 -0.51 -0.45
CA ALA A 88 11.60 -1.11 0.86
C ALA A 88 12.53 -0.48 1.90
N LYS A 89 12.01 -0.22 3.11
CA LYS A 89 12.83 0.11 4.28
C LYS A 89 13.56 -1.16 4.73
N ARG A 90 14.89 -1.11 4.82
CA ARG A 90 15.74 -2.18 5.34
C ARG A 90 16.55 -1.68 6.52
N MET A 91 16.73 -2.55 7.51
CA MET A 91 17.67 -2.31 8.59
C MET A 91 19.08 -2.56 8.04
N THR A 92 19.91 -1.53 8.00
CA THR A 92 21.31 -1.62 7.62
C THR A 92 22.15 -1.54 8.90
N TYR A 93 23.11 -2.45 9.06
CA TYR A 93 24.03 -2.44 10.19
C TYR A 93 25.42 -2.04 9.71
N ASP A 94 25.97 -0.98 10.29
CA ASP A 94 27.37 -0.60 10.08
C ASP A 94 28.23 -1.21 11.20
N PRO A 95 29.07 -2.21 10.88
CA PRO A 95 29.91 -2.87 11.87
C PRO A 95 31.04 -1.98 12.42
N THR A 96 31.37 -0.88 11.74
CA THR A 96 32.43 0.05 12.15
C THR A 96 31.92 1.02 13.20
N THR A 97 30.72 1.55 13.01
CA THR A 97 30.07 2.47 13.97
C THR A 97 29.20 1.73 14.99
N GLN A 98 28.93 0.43 14.78
CA GLN A 98 28.00 -0.40 15.55
C GLN A 98 26.56 0.14 15.56
N ILE A 99 26.20 0.96 14.58
CA ILE A 99 24.88 1.59 14.48
C ILE A 99 24.00 0.78 13.53
N SER A 100 22.74 0.59 13.93
CA SER A 100 21.68 0.10 13.03
C SER A 100 20.87 1.30 12.53
N SER A 101 20.78 1.48 11.22
CA SER A 101 19.96 2.51 10.57
C SER A 101 18.83 1.88 9.77
N LEU A 102 17.71 2.61 9.63
CA LEU A 102 16.62 2.20 8.76
C LEU A 102 16.70 3.02 7.46
N GLU A 103 17.11 2.38 6.38
CA GLU A 103 17.31 3.05 5.08
C GLU A 103 16.28 2.58 4.05
N THR A 104 15.72 3.53 3.30
CA THR A 104 14.82 3.24 2.18
C THR A 104 15.61 3.00 0.91
N GLY A 105 15.72 1.74 0.48
CA GLY A 105 16.43 1.33 -0.73
C GLY A 105 15.54 0.68 -1.78
N TRP A 106 16.14 0.26 -2.89
CA TRP A 106 15.47 -0.58 -3.89
C TRP A 106 15.17 -1.97 -3.30
N ALA A 107 13.95 -2.45 -3.53
CA ALA A 107 13.53 -3.79 -3.14
C ALA A 107 14.37 -4.83 -3.91
N ALA A 108 14.70 -5.95 -3.26
CA ALA A 108 15.42 -7.03 -3.95
C ALA A 108 14.57 -7.57 -5.11
N LYS A 109 15.24 -8.01 -6.18
CA LYS A 109 14.59 -8.59 -7.36
C LYS A 109 13.71 -9.81 -7.01
N SER A 110 14.06 -10.54 -5.95
CA SER A 110 13.26 -11.63 -5.39
C SER A 110 11.96 -11.15 -4.75
N ASN A 111 11.99 -10.04 -4.00
CA ASN A 111 10.78 -9.44 -3.42
C ASN A 111 9.85 -8.94 -4.52
N VAL A 112 10.36 -8.27 -5.55
CA VAL A 112 9.53 -7.80 -6.68
C VAL A 112 8.84 -8.99 -7.39
N LYS A 113 9.52 -10.13 -7.52
CA LYS A 113 8.95 -11.36 -8.11
C LYS A 113 7.87 -12.03 -7.25
N GLN A 114 7.86 -11.88 -5.93
CA GLN A 114 6.76 -12.39 -5.10
C GLN A 114 5.52 -11.47 -5.13
N ARG A 115 5.68 -10.25 -5.67
CA ARG A 115 4.65 -9.20 -5.68
C ARG A 115 3.96 -9.04 -7.05
N THR A 116 4.29 -9.88 -8.02
CA THR A 116 3.67 -9.94 -9.37
C THR A 116 3.12 -11.31 -9.65
#